data_AF-A0A7D5QE64-F1
#
_entry.id   AF-A0A7D5QE64-F1
#
_cell.length_a   1.000
_cell.length_b   1.000
_cell.length_c   1.000
_cell.angle_alpha   90.00
_cell.angle_beta   90.00
_cell.angle_gamma   90.00
#
_symmetry.space_group_name_H-M   'P 1'
#
loop_
_entity.id
_entity.type
_entity.pdbx_description
1 polymer ?
#
loop_
_entity_poly.entity_id
_entity_poly.type
_entity_poly.pdbx_seq_one_letter_code
_entity_poly.pdbx_strand_id
1 'polypeptide(L)' 'MDPAGAWLDAKEIHRHGLDGDEARYHRPSDTVLVRKDDTLVTVISLENAKYSVHAAVAHLRGGQS' A
#
# COMPACT_ATOMS: atom_id res chain seq x y z
N MET A 1 -7.94 -5.16 13.34
CA MET A 1 -7.99 -3.94 12.52
C MET A 1 -9.06 -4.14 11.47
N ASP A 2 -9.93 -3.15 11.29
CA ASP A 2 -10.87 -3.15 10.17
C ASP A 2 -10.15 -2.63 8.89
N PRO A 3 -10.27 -3.32 7.73
CA PRO A 3 -9.60 -2.91 6.50
C PRO A 3 -10.03 -1.54 5.96
N ALA A 4 -11.29 -1.11 6.19
CA ALA A 4 -11.74 0.21 5.77
C ALA A 4 -11.09 1.30 6.65
N GLY A 5 -10.98 1.06 7.96
CA GLY A 5 -10.20 1.92 8.85
C GLY A 5 -8.73 2.03 8.45
N ALA A 6 -8.10 0.92 8.09
CA ALA A 6 -6.72 0.89 7.61
C ALA A 6 -6.54 1.67 6.30
N TRP A 7 -7.50 1.56 5.38
CA TRP A 7 -7.46 2.27 4.10
C TRP A 7 -7.49 3.79 4.26
N LEU A 8 -8.29 4.28 5.21
CA LEU A 8 -8.43 5.72 5.48
C LEU A 8 -7.15 6.32 6.09
N ASP A 9 -6.42 5.57 6.90
CA ASP A 9 -5.14 5.98 7.50
C ASP A 9 -3.92 5.70 6.58
N ALA A 10 -4.11 4.91 5.52
CA ALA A 10 -3.06 4.55 4.58
C ALA A 10 -2.75 5.69 3.61
N LYS A 11 -1.47 5.78 3.21
CA LYS A 11 -0.99 6.76 2.23
C LYS A 11 -0.86 6.12 0.87
N GLU A 12 -1.34 6.79 -0.17
CA GLU A 12 -1.20 6.33 -1.55
C GLU A 12 0.28 6.14 -1.92
N ILE A 13 0.56 5.05 -2.63
CA ILE A 13 1.86 4.77 -3.24
C ILE A 13 1.66 4.65 -4.74
N HIS A 14 2.67 5.06 -5.50
CA HIS A 14 2.64 5.00 -6.96
C HIS A 14 3.80 4.17 -7.50
N ARG A 15 3.73 3.78 -8.78
CA ARG A 15 4.77 2.99 -9.47
C ARG A 15 5.12 1.68 -8.75
N HIS A 16 4.15 1.11 -8.03
CA HIS A 16 4.30 -0.12 -7.25
C HIS A 16 4.28 -1.40 -8.12
N GLY A 17 3.76 -1.31 -9.36
CA GLY A 17 3.68 -2.45 -10.29
C GLY A 17 2.69 -3.53 -9.86
N LEU A 18 1.64 -3.15 -9.11
CA LEU A 18 0.55 -4.04 -8.73
C LEU A 18 -0.60 -3.87 -9.71
N ASP A 19 -1.37 -4.94 -9.96
CA ASP A 19 -2.61 -4.88 -10.72
C ASP A 19 -3.74 -4.41 -9.80
N GLY A 20 -3.94 -3.10 -9.77
CA GLY A 20 -4.99 -2.41 -9.04
C GLY A 20 -5.03 -0.94 -9.44
N ASP A 21 -6.19 -0.31 -9.31
CA ASP A 21 -6.38 1.10 -9.65
C ASP A 21 -5.69 2.01 -8.64
N GLU A 22 -5.68 1.59 -7.37
CA GLU A 22 -5.07 2.34 -6.28
C GLU A 22 -4.39 1.38 -5.31
N ALA A 23 -3.19 1.76 -4.86
CA ALA A 23 -2.50 1.06 -3.79
C ALA A 23 -2.11 2.06 -2.70
N ARG A 24 -2.38 1.69 -1.44
CA ARG A 24 -2.01 2.50 -0.27
C ARG A 24 -1.16 1.70 0.69
N TYR A 25 -0.15 2.34 1.25
CA TYR A 25 0.68 1.80 2.30
C TYR A 25 0.16 2.25 3.67
N HIS A 26 -0.21 1.28 4.50
CA HIS A 26 -0.63 1.50 5.88
C HIS A 26 0.54 1.23 6.82
N ARG A 27 1.11 2.32 7.36
CA ARG A 27 2.34 2.28 8.16
C ARG A 27 2.22 1.50 9.47
N PRO A 28 1.15 1.66 10.28
CA PRO A 28 1.05 0.96 11.56
C PRO A 28 1.06 -0.57 11.48
N SER A 29 0.51 -1.15 10.39
CA SER A 29 0.50 -2.61 10.17
C SER A 29 1.56 -3.10 9.20
N ASP A 30 2.35 -2.19 8.61
CA ASP A 30 3.33 -2.48 7.58
C ASP A 30 2.76 -3.26 6.38
N THR A 31 1.55 -2.88 5.93
CA THR A 31 0.83 -3.54 4.84
C THR A 31 0.53 -2.60 3.68
N VAL A 32 0.50 -3.14 2.47
CA VAL A 32 -0.02 -2.47 1.27
C VAL A 32 -1.42 -3.00 0.97
N LEU A 33 -2.37 -2.09 0.89
CA LEU A 33 -3.75 -2.32 0.54
C LEU A 33 -3.93 -2.00 -0.94
N VAL A 34 -4.57 -2.89 -1.71
CA VAL A 34 -4.79 -2.72 -3.15
C VAL A 34 -6.28 -2.72 -3.46
N ARG A 35 -6.72 -1.72 -4.20
CA ARG A 35 -8.09 -1.55 -4.64
C ARG A 35 -8.22 -1.69 -6.14
N LYS A 36 -9.30 -2.32 -6.57
CA LYS A 36 -9.71 -2.44 -7.97
C LYS A 36 -11.22 -2.27 -8.05
N ASP A 37 -11.71 -1.41 -8.93
CA ASP A 37 -13.14 -1.09 -9.07
C ASP A 37 -13.81 -0.74 -7.71
N ASP A 38 -13.16 0.15 -6.94
CA ASP A 38 -13.59 0.59 -5.59
C ASP A 38 -13.69 -0.54 -4.54
N THR A 39 -13.22 -1.75 -4.84
CA THR A 39 -13.22 -2.90 -3.92
C THR A 39 -11.81 -3.18 -3.43
N LEU A 40 -11.62 -3.36 -2.11
CA LEU A 40 -10.34 -3.81 -1.57
C LEU A 40 -10.14 -5.28 -1.96
N VAL A 41 -9.22 -5.52 -2.90
CA VAL A 41 -9.00 -6.85 -3.48
C VAL A 41 -7.83 -7.58 -2.85
N THR A 42 -6.89 -6.87 -2.22
CA THR A 42 -5.69 -7.52 -1.67
C THR A 42 -5.09 -6.71 -0.51
N VAL A 43 -4.57 -7.45 0.48
CA VAL A 43 -3.72 -6.94 1.55
C VAL A 43 -2.39 -7.68 1.48
N ILE A 44 -1.29 -6.94 1.32
CA ILE A 44 0.06 -7.47 1.16
C ILE A 44 0.88 -7.04 2.37
N SER A 45 1.40 -7.97 3.17
CA SER A 45 2.42 -7.65 4.17
C SER A 45 3.71 -7.25 3.46
N LEU A 46 4.37 -6.18 3.91
CA LEU A 46 5.65 -5.76 3.33
C LEU A 46 6.73 -6.83 3.46
N GLU A 47 6.67 -7.69 4.47
CA GLU A 47 7.60 -8.83 4.59
C GLU A 47 7.62 -9.72 3.35
N ASN A 48 6.47 -9.88 2.70
CA ASN A 48 6.28 -10.77 1.55
C ASN A 48 6.11 -10.01 0.23
N ALA A 49 6.35 -8.71 0.22
CA ALA A 49 6.07 -7.87 -0.93
C ALA A 49 7.16 -8.01 -2.00
N LYS A 50 6.78 -7.75 -3.25
CA LYS A 50 7.73 -7.68 -4.37
C LYS A 50 8.65 -6.47 -4.21
N TYR A 51 9.84 -6.54 -4.78
CA TYR A 51 10.83 -5.45 -4.75
C TYR A 51 10.27 -4.09 -5.21
N SER A 52 9.43 -4.07 -6.26
CA SER A 52 8.81 -2.83 -6.76
C SER A 52 7.92 -2.14 -5.71
N VAL A 53 7.24 -2.92 -4.87
CA VAL A 53 6.42 -2.41 -3.77
C VAL A 53 7.30 -1.84 -2.66
N HIS A 54 8.40 -2.51 -2.32
CA HIS A 54 9.38 -1.97 -1.37
C HIS A 54 9.96 -0.65 -1.85
N ALA A 55 10.31 -0.54 -3.14
CA ALA A 55 10.82 0.69 -3.71
C ALA A 55 9.80 1.84 -3.65
N ALA A 56 8.52 1.55 -3.96
CA ALA A 56 7.45 2.53 -3.87
C ALA A 56 7.23 3.02 -2.42
N VAL A 57 7.24 2.12 -1.44
CA VAL A 57 7.14 2.49 -0.02
C VAL A 57 8.38 3.26 0.46
N ALA A 58 9.57 2.86 0.05
CA ALA A 58 10.80 3.56 0.40
C ALA A 58 10.80 5.01 -0.12
N HIS A 59 10.31 5.23 -1.34
CA HIS A 59 10.13 6.57 -1.90
C HIS A 59 9.16 7.41 -1.06
N LEU A 60 8.01 6.84 -0.67
CA LEU A 60 7.04 7.50 0.21
C LEU A 60 7.62 7.83 1.61
N ARG A 61 8.47 6.96 2.15
CA ARG A 61 9.14 7.17 3.45
C ARG A 61 10.25 8.23 3.36
N GLY A 62 11.02 8.24 2.27
CA GLY A 62 12.12 9.18 2.03
C GLY A 62 11.68 10.58 1.58
N GLY A 63 10.48 10.71 1.01
CA GLY A 63 9.88 12.00 0.64
C GLY A 63 9.20 12.75 1.79
N GLN A 64 9.24 12.21 3.02
CA GLN A 64 8.85 12.93 4.24
C GLN A 64 10.10 13.60 4.82
N SER A 65 10.50 14.73 4.23
CA SER A 65 11.46 15.69 4.80
C SER A 65 10.88 17.08 4.75
#